data_AF-A0A438GZ17-F1
#
_entry.id   AF-A0A438GZ17-F1
#
_cell.length_a   1.000
_cell.length_b   1.000
_cell.length_c   1.000
_cell.angle_alpha   90.00
_cell.angle_beta   90.00
_cell.angle_gamma   90.00
#
_symmetry.space_group_name_H-M   'P 1'
#
loop_
_entity.id
_entity.type
_entity.pdbx_description
1 polymer ?
#
loop_
_entity_poly.entity_id
_entity_poly.type
_entity_poly.pdbx_seq_one_letter_code
_entity_poly.pdbx_strand_id
1 'polypeptide(L)'
;MKQISKEVYALLRGIINKREKVMKAGKTANSDLLGILMESNFREIQEHQNNKKIGMSVKDVIEECKLFYLAGQETTSVLLVWTMVLLSEHPNWQARAREEVLQIMMIFHEVLKLLYPWICNVIPPVEMLARAVYKDTQVGDMCFPAGVQVVLPTILVHHDHEIWEDDAKEFNPERFAEGVLKATKNQVSFFPFGWGPQVCIG
;
A
#
# COMPACT_ATOMS: atom_id res chain seq x y z
N MET A 1 -19.64 5.43 11.65
CA MET A 1 -19.19 5.24 10.25
C MET A 1 -19.94 6.09 9.21
N LYS A 2 -21.28 6.08 9.13
CA LYS A 2 -22.02 6.86 8.10
C LYS A 2 -21.75 8.37 8.15
N GLN A 3 -21.56 8.95 9.33
CA GLN A 3 -21.27 10.38 9.50
C GLN A 3 -19.89 10.76 8.94
N ILE A 4 -18.84 10.05 9.37
CA ILE A 4 -17.46 10.24 8.88
C ILE A 4 -17.39 10.10 7.35
N SER A 5 -18.07 9.10 6.78
CA SER A 5 -18.11 8.92 5.32
C SER A 5 -18.71 10.13 4.59
N LYS A 6 -19.78 10.73 5.14
CA LYS A 6 -20.38 11.95 4.58
C LYS A 6 -19.45 13.14 4.69
N GLU A 7 -18.75 13.28 5.81
CA GLU A 7 -17.79 14.37 6.05
C GLU A 7 -16.61 14.29 5.09
N VAL A 8 -15.98 13.12 4.97
CA VAL A 8 -14.89 12.87 4.01
C VAL A 8 -15.35 13.18 2.58
N TYR A 9 -16.54 12.72 2.19
CA TYR A 9 -17.09 13.02 0.87
C TYR A 9 -17.28 14.53 0.65
N ALA A 10 -17.81 15.25 1.64
CA ALA A 10 -18.02 16.69 1.54
C ALA A 10 -16.69 17.47 1.41
N LEU A 11 -15.67 17.10 2.18
CA LEU A 11 -14.34 17.69 2.11
C LEU A 11 -13.68 17.49 0.74
N LEU A 12 -13.65 16.24 0.26
CA LEU A 12 -13.07 15.91 -1.04
C LEU A 12 -13.82 16.60 -2.19
N ARG A 13 -15.16 16.60 -2.15
CA ARG A 13 -15.97 17.33 -3.13
C ARG A 13 -15.66 18.83 -3.12
N GLY A 14 -15.44 19.41 -1.95
CA GLY A 14 -15.01 20.80 -1.81
C GLY A 14 -13.68 21.09 -2.50
N ILE A 15 -12.68 20.22 -2.31
CA ILE A 15 -11.35 20.34 -2.96
C ILE A 15 -11.48 20.19 -4.47
N ILE A 16 -12.20 19.18 -4.95
CA ILE A 16 -12.37 18.88 -6.38
C ILE A 16 -13.11 20.01 -7.08
N ASN A 17 -14.22 20.51 -6.51
CA ASN A 17 -14.96 21.64 -7.09
C ASN A 17 -14.11 22.90 -7.21
N LYS A 18 -13.22 23.17 -6.24
CA LYS A 18 -12.29 24.32 -6.32
C LYS A 18 -11.33 24.15 -7.50
N ARG A 19 -10.77 22.96 -7.70
CA ARG A 19 -9.87 22.65 -8.82
C ARG A 19 -10.56 22.72 -10.16
N GLU A 20 -11.77 22.17 -10.26
CA GLU A 20 -12.55 22.20 -11.50
C GLU A 20 -12.82 23.64 -11.96
N LYS A 21 -13.09 24.56 -11.02
CA LYS A 21 -13.23 26.00 -11.32
C LYS A 21 -11.93 26.62 -11.84
N VAL A 22 -10.77 26.28 -11.26
CA VAL A 22 -9.46 26.77 -11.70
C VAL A 22 -9.15 26.28 -13.13
N MET A 23 -9.40 25.00 -13.40
CA MET A 23 -9.19 24.40 -14.73
C MET A 23 -10.09 25.01 -15.80
N LYS A 24 -11.38 25.22 -15.50
CA LYS A 24 -12.32 25.88 -16.42
C LYS A 24 -11.94 27.32 -16.74
N ALA A 25 -11.21 27.99 -15.85
CA ALA A 25 -10.67 29.33 -16.08
C ALA A 25 -9.38 29.33 -16.93
N GLY A 26 -8.98 28.19 -17.49
CA GLY A 26 -7.78 28.07 -18.33
C GLY A 26 -6.46 28.11 -17.55
N LYS A 27 -6.52 27.98 -16.21
CA LYS A 27 -5.34 27.90 -15.35
C LYS A 27 -4.99 26.44 -15.09
N THR A 28 -3.69 26.13 -15.08
CA THR A 28 -3.20 24.80 -14.69
C THR A 28 -3.58 24.51 -13.24
N ALA A 29 -4.21 23.36 -13.00
CA ALA A 29 -4.36 22.84 -11.65
C ALA A 29 -2.98 22.49 -11.08
N ASN A 30 -2.85 22.45 -9.75
CA ASN A 30 -1.62 22.03 -9.07
C ASN A 30 -1.06 20.72 -9.65
N SER A 31 0.27 20.59 -9.71
CA SER A 31 0.98 19.42 -10.25
C SER A 31 0.97 18.19 -9.33
N ASP A 32 -0.04 18.05 -8.47
CA ASP A 32 -0.20 16.87 -7.61
C ASP A 32 -1.08 15.82 -8.28
N LEU A 33 -1.18 14.64 -7.66
CA LEU A 33 -1.88 13.49 -8.22
C LEU A 33 -3.33 13.79 -8.60
N LEU A 34 -4.07 14.55 -7.79
CA LEU A 34 -5.45 14.92 -8.10
C LEU A 34 -5.50 15.90 -9.29
N GLY A 35 -4.55 16.81 -9.41
CA GLY A 35 -4.45 17.70 -10.56
C GLY A 35 -4.20 16.93 -11.85
N ILE A 36 -3.24 16.00 -11.82
CA ILE A 36 -2.89 15.13 -12.95
C ILE A 36 -4.10 14.27 -13.35
N LEU A 37 -4.79 13.65 -12.39
CA LEU A 37 -5.99 12.84 -12.63
C LEU A 37 -7.10 13.66 -13.29
N MET A 38 -7.41 14.84 -12.75
CA MET A 38 -8.46 15.71 -13.30
C MET A 38 -8.10 16.22 -14.69
N GLU A 39 -6.83 16.56 -14.93
CA GLU A 39 -6.35 17.00 -16.24
C GLU A 39 -6.41 15.90 -17.28
N SER A 40 -5.91 14.70 -16.94
CA SER A 40 -5.99 13.53 -17.81
C SER A 40 -7.45 13.18 -18.14
N ASN A 41 -8.34 13.16 -17.14
CA ASN A 41 -9.76 12.90 -17.35
C ASN A 41 -10.43 13.96 -18.24
N PHE A 42 -10.04 15.23 -18.10
CA PHE A 42 -10.56 16.31 -18.94
C PHE A 42 -10.12 16.16 -20.40
N ARG A 43 -8.83 15.84 -20.64
CA ARG A 43 -8.30 15.59 -21.98
C ARG A 43 -9.00 14.41 -22.65
N GLU A 44 -9.16 13.30 -21.94
CA GLU A 44 -9.88 12.10 -22.41
C GLU A 44 -11.31 12.46 -22.89
N ILE A 45 -12.05 13.22 -22.09
CA ILE A 45 -13.40 13.66 -22.46
C ILE A 45 -13.38 14.56 -23.72
N GLN A 46 -12.40 15.46 -23.85
CA GLN A 46 -12.28 16.35 -25.00
C GLN A 46 -11.94 15.61 -26.29
N GLU A 47 -10.96 14.70 -26.24
CA GLU A 47 -10.55 13.87 -27.38
C GLU A 47 -11.71 13.02 -27.90
N HIS A 48 -12.62 12.64 -27.02
CA HIS A 48 -13.85 11.94 -27.36
C HIS A 48 -15.08 12.85 -27.53
N GLN A 49 -14.91 14.01 -28.17
CA GLN A 49 -15.99 14.92 -28.56
C GLN A 49 -16.87 15.40 -27.39
N ASN A 50 -16.26 15.60 -26.22
CA ASN A 50 -16.95 15.94 -24.97
C ASN A 50 -17.98 14.88 -24.50
N ASN A 51 -17.77 13.60 -24.89
CA ASN A 51 -18.60 12.51 -24.40
C ASN A 51 -18.29 12.20 -22.94
N LYS A 52 -19.09 12.76 -22.04
CA LYS A 52 -19.00 12.57 -20.59
C LYS A 52 -19.18 11.12 -20.11
N LYS A 53 -19.55 10.18 -20.99
CA LYS A 53 -19.62 8.75 -20.66
C LYS A 53 -18.26 8.05 -20.68
N ILE A 54 -17.25 8.65 -21.30
CA ILE A 54 -15.91 8.05 -21.45
C ILE A 54 -14.99 8.41 -20.28
N GLY A 55 -15.15 9.61 -19.72
CA GLY A 55 -14.40 10.04 -18.54
C GLY A 55 -15.04 9.65 -17.21
N MET A 56 -14.26 9.80 -16.15
CA MET A 56 -14.68 9.67 -14.75
C MET A 56 -15.66 10.77 -14.35
N SER A 57 -16.70 10.40 -13.61
CA SER A 57 -17.57 11.37 -12.94
C SER A 57 -16.86 11.99 -11.73
N VAL A 58 -17.39 13.12 -11.23
CA VAL A 58 -16.90 13.73 -9.97
C VAL A 58 -16.98 12.74 -8.80
N LYS A 59 -17.98 11.84 -8.81
CA LYS A 59 -18.11 10.80 -7.80
C LYS A 59 -16.95 9.82 -7.89
N ASP A 60 -16.60 9.37 -9.09
CA ASP A 60 -15.51 8.41 -9.30
C ASP A 60 -14.17 9.02 -8.87
N VAL A 61 -13.90 10.28 -9.23
CA VAL A 61 -12.71 11.01 -8.76
C VAL A 61 -12.67 11.11 -7.23
N ILE A 62 -13.81 11.34 -6.57
CA ILE A 62 -13.88 11.33 -5.10
C ILE A 62 -13.53 9.95 -4.54
N GLU A 63 -14.08 8.88 -5.09
CA GLU A 63 -13.81 7.53 -4.60
C GLU A 63 -12.35 7.11 -4.81
N GLU A 64 -11.73 7.47 -5.94
CA GLU A 64 -10.29 7.25 -6.16
C GLU A 64 -9.44 8.04 -5.14
N CYS A 65 -9.74 9.32 -4.91
CA CYS A 65 -9.03 10.10 -3.89
C CYS A 65 -9.14 9.51 -2.49
N LYS A 66 -10.32 8.99 -2.11
CA LYS A 66 -10.50 8.30 -0.84
C LYS A 66 -9.64 7.05 -0.76
N LEU A 67 -9.60 6.25 -1.83
CA LEU A 67 -8.82 5.02 -1.89
C LEU A 67 -7.33 5.32 -1.69
N PHE A 68 -6.76 6.25 -2.45
CA PHE A 68 -5.34 6.65 -2.30
C PHE A 68 -5.04 7.16 -0.89
N TYR A 69 -5.91 8.00 -0.33
CA TYR A 69 -5.72 8.55 1.00
C TYR A 69 -5.73 7.45 2.08
N LEU A 70 -6.74 6.59 2.09
CA LEU A 70 -6.86 5.52 3.09
C LEU A 70 -5.76 4.48 2.93
N ALA A 71 -5.51 4.02 1.71
CA ALA A 71 -4.47 3.04 1.43
C ALA A 71 -3.09 3.56 1.85
N GLY A 72 -2.76 4.82 1.53
CA GLY A 72 -1.48 5.43 1.88
C GLY A 72 -1.36 5.82 3.36
N GLN A 73 -2.43 6.30 3.98
CA GLN A 73 -2.39 6.75 5.37
C GLN A 73 -2.36 5.57 6.35
N GLU A 74 -3.35 4.67 6.27
CA GLU A 74 -3.55 3.66 7.32
C GLU A 74 -2.37 2.68 7.36
N THR A 75 -1.96 2.14 6.20
CA THR A 75 -0.86 1.16 6.12
C THR A 75 0.47 1.76 6.57
N THR A 76 0.79 2.98 6.10
CA THR A 76 2.01 3.69 6.50
C THR A 76 1.99 4.07 7.98
N SER A 77 0.84 4.50 8.53
CA SER A 77 0.74 4.85 9.95
C SER A 77 1.01 3.63 10.82
N VAL A 78 0.43 2.47 10.48
CA VAL A 78 0.67 1.21 11.20
C VAL A 78 2.16 0.86 11.18
N LEU A 79 2.79 0.90 10.01
CA LEU A 79 4.22 0.64 9.86
C LEU A 79 5.08 1.57 10.72
N LEU A 80 4.81 2.89 10.70
CA LEU A 80 5.56 3.88 11.48
C LEU A 80 5.38 3.68 12.97
N VAL A 81 4.15 3.42 13.44
CA VAL A 81 3.87 3.15 14.85
C VAL A 81 4.64 1.93 15.32
N TRP A 82 4.60 0.83 14.58
CA TRP A 82 5.34 -0.38 14.95
C TRP A 82 6.85 -0.18 14.88
N THR A 83 7.36 0.57 13.90
CA THR A 83 8.77 0.95 13.86
C THR A 83 9.18 1.67 15.14
N MET A 84 8.39 2.65 15.61
CA MET A 84 8.68 3.39 16.83
C MET A 84 8.62 2.51 18.08
N VAL A 85 7.61 1.64 18.18
CA VAL A 85 7.47 0.68 19.29
C VAL A 85 8.70 -0.22 19.37
N LEU A 86 9.11 -0.82 18.25
CA LEU A 86 10.26 -1.72 18.21
C LEU A 86 11.56 -1.00 18.56
N LEU A 87 11.77 0.21 18.05
CA LEU A 87 12.95 1.00 18.42
C LEU A 87 12.95 1.35 19.91
N SER A 88 11.78 1.57 20.53
CA SER A 88 11.71 1.80 21.99
C SER A 88 12.01 0.57 22.83
N GLU A 89 11.64 -0.63 22.35
CA GLU A 89 11.89 -1.91 23.03
C GLU A 89 13.30 -2.46 22.76
N HIS A 90 13.97 -1.99 21.69
CA HIS A 90 15.30 -2.45 21.28
C HIS A 90 16.32 -1.29 21.22
N PRO A 91 16.84 -0.81 22.37
CA PRO A 91 17.74 0.34 22.45
C PRO A 91 18.99 0.23 21.56
N ASN A 92 19.50 -0.99 21.36
CA ASN A 92 20.66 -1.23 20.49
C ASN A 92 20.35 -0.84 19.03
N TRP A 93 19.15 -1.15 18.55
CA TRP A 93 18.69 -0.78 17.21
C TRP A 93 18.35 0.70 17.10
N GLN A 94 17.80 1.29 18.17
CA GLN A 94 17.60 2.73 18.26
C GLN A 94 18.92 3.50 18.20
N ALA A 95 19.95 3.04 18.89
CA ALA A 95 21.28 3.64 18.87
C ALA A 95 21.90 3.55 17.46
N ARG A 96 21.83 2.38 16.81
CA ARG A 96 22.26 2.20 15.42
C ARG A 96 21.55 3.16 14.46
N ALA A 97 20.22 3.25 14.57
CA ALA A 97 19.43 4.17 13.73
C ALA A 97 19.89 5.61 13.96
N ARG A 98 20.02 6.03 15.22
CA ARG A 98 20.46 7.39 15.56
C ARG A 98 21.85 7.70 15.02
N GLU A 99 22.79 6.78 15.17
CA GLU A 99 24.15 6.93 14.65
C GLU A 99 24.15 7.10 13.13
N GLU A 100 23.36 6.29 12.41
CA GLU A 100 23.25 6.36 10.95
C GLU A 100 22.80 7.75 10.47
N VAL A 101 21.75 8.32 11.10
CA VAL A 101 21.27 9.66 10.72
C VAL A 101 22.26 10.76 11.04
N LEU A 102 23.02 10.63 12.13
CA LEU A 102 24.07 11.57 12.47
C LEU A 102 25.25 11.53 11.47
N GLN A 103 25.54 10.37 10.89
CA GLN A 103 26.65 10.18 9.95
C GLN A 103 26.29 10.61 8.51
N ILE A 104 25.09 10.29 8.03
CA ILE A 104 24.76 10.39 6.60
C ILE A 104 23.98 11.67 6.24
N MET A 105 23.47 12.44 7.22
CA MET A 105 22.61 13.63 7.00
C MET A 105 21.41 13.36 6.05
N MET A 106 21.06 12.09 5.85
CA MET A 106 19.93 11.61 5.08
C MET A 106 19.31 10.41 5.81
N ILE A 107 18.06 10.11 5.43
CA ILE A 107 17.14 9.15 6.04
C ILE A 107 17.84 7.82 6.39
N PHE A 108 17.57 7.31 7.60
CA PHE A 108 17.91 6.01 8.22
C PHE A 108 17.88 4.79 7.27
N HIS A 109 18.74 4.68 6.28
CA HIS A 109 18.58 3.77 5.15
C HIS A 109 18.92 2.32 5.48
N GLU A 110 20.08 2.05 6.08
CA GLU A 110 20.59 0.73 6.44
C GLU A 110 19.77 0.09 7.55
N VAL A 111 19.39 0.85 8.59
CA VAL A 111 18.52 0.30 9.64
C VAL A 111 17.10 0.05 9.11
N LEU A 112 16.54 0.94 8.30
CA LEU A 112 15.22 0.71 7.70
C LEU A 112 15.22 -0.45 6.70
N LYS A 113 16.30 -0.69 5.96
CA LYS A 113 16.41 -1.86 5.06
C LYS A 113 16.20 -3.19 5.77
N LEU A 114 16.56 -3.28 7.04
CA LEU A 114 16.42 -4.50 7.84
C LEU A 114 15.10 -4.50 8.62
N LEU A 115 14.76 -3.38 9.27
CA LEU A 115 13.55 -3.28 10.08
C LEU A 115 12.27 -3.34 9.23
N TYR A 116 12.24 -2.68 8.08
CA TYR A 116 11.05 -2.63 7.24
C TYR A 116 10.55 -4.01 6.80
N PRO A 117 11.37 -4.88 6.17
CA PRO A 117 10.90 -6.21 5.79
C PRO A 117 10.58 -7.08 7.00
N TRP A 118 11.30 -6.92 8.13
CA TRP A 118 10.97 -7.62 9.37
C TRP A 118 9.60 -7.21 9.91
N ILE A 119 9.27 -5.91 9.94
CA ILE A 119 7.95 -5.43 10.36
C ILE A 119 6.88 -5.96 9.40
N CYS A 120 7.09 -5.87 8.10
CA CYS A 120 6.15 -6.41 7.11
C CYS A 120 5.97 -7.94 7.21
N ASN A 121 6.97 -8.66 7.70
CA ASN A 121 6.90 -10.09 7.96
C ASN A 121 6.09 -10.37 9.24
N VAL A 122 6.49 -9.79 10.37
CA VAL A 122 5.91 -10.13 11.68
C VAL A 122 4.58 -9.41 11.93
N ILE A 123 4.44 -8.18 11.45
CA ILE A 123 3.28 -7.29 11.68
C ILE A 123 2.85 -6.65 10.35
N PRO A 124 2.35 -7.45 9.38
CA PRO A 124 1.94 -6.94 8.09
C PRO A 124 0.79 -5.94 8.27
N PRO A 125 0.87 -4.71 7.71
CA PRO A 125 -0.25 -3.77 7.74
C PRO A 125 -1.52 -4.30 7.07
N VAL A 126 -1.39 -5.29 6.18
CA VAL A 126 -2.49 -6.02 5.54
C VAL A 126 -2.30 -7.52 5.77
N GLU A 127 -3.11 -8.10 6.64
CA GLU A 127 -2.99 -9.49 7.10
C GLU A 127 -3.46 -10.53 6.07
N MET A 128 -4.35 -10.13 5.16
CA MET A 128 -4.97 -11.01 4.18
C MET A 128 -5.22 -10.31 2.85
N LEU A 129 -5.02 -11.03 1.75
CA LEU A 129 -5.33 -10.56 0.38
C LEU A 129 -6.47 -11.38 -0.20
N ALA A 130 -7.57 -10.73 -0.56
CA ALA A 130 -8.72 -11.38 -1.18
C ALA A 130 -8.70 -11.26 -2.71
N ARG A 131 -9.21 -12.29 -3.40
CA ARG A 131 -9.41 -12.34 -4.85
C ARG A 131 -10.78 -12.92 -5.16
N ALA A 132 -11.55 -12.25 -6.01
CA ALA A 132 -12.79 -12.79 -6.54
C ALA A 132 -12.51 -13.61 -7.80
N VAL A 133 -13.08 -14.81 -7.88
CA VAL A 133 -12.97 -15.70 -9.03
C VAL A 133 -14.13 -15.42 -9.97
N TYR A 134 -13.86 -14.85 -11.15
CA TYR A 134 -14.91 -14.46 -12.10
C TYR A 134 -15.32 -15.55 -13.09
N LYS A 135 -14.49 -16.57 -13.24
CA LYS A 135 -14.71 -17.75 -14.09
C LYS A 135 -14.07 -18.96 -13.43
N ASP A 136 -14.59 -20.15 -13.71
CA ASP A 136 -13.97 -21.39 -13.23
C ASP A 136 -12.48 -21.39 -13.56
N THR A 137 -11.64 -21.54 -12.53
CA THR A 137 -10.20 -21.33 -12.62
C THR A 137 -9.48 -22.49 -11.94
N GLN A 138 -8.63 -23.16 -12.71
CA GLN A 138 -7.70 -24.18 -12.21
C GLN A 138 -6.40 -23.52 -11.74
N VAL A 139 -5.94 -23.81 -10.53
CA VAL A 139 -4.63 -23.41 -10.00
C VAL A 139 -3.95 -24.64 -9.42
N GLY A 140 -2.91 -25.13 -10.10
CA GLY A 140 -2.33 -26.43 -9.80
C GLY A 140 -3.40 -27.52 -9.85
N ASP A 141 -3.48 -28.31 -8.78
CA ASP A 141 -4.46 -29.41 -8.66
C ASP A 141 -5.82 -28.95 -8.10
N MET A 142 -5.98 -27.66 -7.79
CA MET A 142 -7.22 -27.11 -7.24
C MET A 142 -8.07 -26.46 -8.34
N CYS A 143 -9.39 -26.62 -8.24
CA CYS A 143 -10.36 -25.95 -9.12
C CYS A 143 -11.26 -25.02 -8.29
N PHE A 144 -11.27 -23.74 -8.65
CA PHE A 144 -12.09 -22.71 -8.03
C PHE A 144 -13.27 -22.35 -8.95
N PRO A 145 -14.52 -22.57 -8.52
CA PRO A 145 -15.68 -22.20 -9.33
C PRO A 145 -15.88 -20.68 -9.37
N ALA A 146 -16.51 -20.19 -10.43
CA ALA A 146 -16.90 -18.80 -10.56
C ALA A 146 -17.78 -18.34 -9.39
N GLY A 147 -17.55 -17.13 -8.90
CA GLY A 147 -18.29 -16.50 -7.81
C GLY A 147 -17.69 -16.70 -6.41
N VAL A 148 -16.67 -17.54 -6.25
CA VAL A 148 -16.00 -17.69 -4.94
C VAL A 148 -14.98 -16.59 -4.69
N GLN A 149 -14.67 -16.37 -3.41
CA GLN A 149 -13.52 -15.55 -3.00
C GLN A 149 -12.41 -16.46 -2.48
N VAL A 150 -11.20 -16.25 -3.01
CA VAL A 150 -9.97 -16.84 -2.48
C VAL A 150 -9.31 -15.81 -1.59
N VAL A 151 -8.96 -16.22 -0.37
CA VAL A 151 -8.24 -15.38 0.60
C VAL A 151 -6.87 -15.98 0.82
N LEU A 152 -5.84 -15.16 0.65
CA LEU A 152 -4.44 -15.48 0.92
C LEU A 152 -4.06 -14.85 2.26
N PRO A 153 -3.92 -15.65 3.33
CA PRO A 153 -3.57 -15.12 4.64
C PRO A 153 -2.06 -14.85 4.72
N THR A 154 -1.66 -13.64 4.33
CA THR A 154 -0.27 -13.17 4.39
C THR A 154 0.34 -13.40 5.76
N ILE A 155 -0.40 -13.13 6.84
CA ILE A 155 0.07 -13.33 8.22
C ILE A 155 0.47 -14.78 8.52
N LEU A 156 -0.30 -15.76 8.02
CA LEU A 156 -0.02 -17.17 8.27
C LEU A 156 1.21 -17.63 7.51
N VAL A 157 1.36 -17.19 6.25
CA VAL A 157 2.52 -17.52 5.43
C VAL A 157 3.79 -16.85 5.96
N HIS A 158 3.68 -15.62 6.47
CA HIS A 158 4.81 -14.89 7.04
C HIS A 158 5.25 -15.42 8.41
N HIS A 159 4.36 -16.13 9.13
CA HIS A 159 4.66 -16.74 10.44
C HIS A 159 4.86 -18.25 10.36
N ASP A 160 4.94 -18.83 9.16
CA ASP A 160 5.13 -20.26 8.97
C ASP A 160 6.56 -20.67 9.33
N HIS A 161 6.73 -21.50 10.36
CA HIS A 161 8.04 -21.94 10.84
C HIS A 161 8.78 -22.83 9.81
N GLU A 162 8.06 -23.51 8.90
CA GLU A 162 8.71 -24.30 7.85
C GLU A 162 9.43 -23.38 6.85
N ILE A 163 8.89 -22.18 6.62
CA ILE A 163 9.42 -21.17 5.71
C ILE A 163 10.42 -20.26 6.43
N TRP A 164 10.07 -19.78 7.62
CA TRP A 164 10.76 -18.71 8.35
C TRP A 164 11.60 -19.19 9.54
N GLU A 165 11.65 -20.51 9.78
CA GLU A 165 12.38 -21.14 10.89
C GLU A 165 11.79 -20.81 12.27
N ASP A 166 12.45 -21.27 13.34
CA ASP A 166 11.89 -21.21 14.70
C ASP A 166 11.84 -19.78 15.26
N ASP A 167 12.69 -18.89 14.77
CA ASP A 167 12.77 -17.48 15.15
C ASP A 167 11.85 -16.58 14.29
N ALA A 168 10.89 -17.15 13.55
CA ALA A 168 9.93 -16.43 12.71
C ALA A 168 9.16 -15.30 13.43
N LYS A 169 9.01 -15.43 14.76
CA LYS A 169 8.32 -14.44 15.62
C LYS A 169 9.28 -13.68 16.53
N GLU A 170 10.56 -13.99 16.48
CA GLU A 170 11.57 -13.30 17.27
C GLU A 170 12.02 -12.02 16.57
N PHE A 171 12.42 -11.03 17.38
CA PHE A 171 12.98 -9.80 16.85
C PHE A 171 14.39 -10.03 16.31
N ASN A 172 14.46 -10.37 15.02
CA ASN A 172 15.69 -10.62 14.29
C ASN A 172 15.69 -9.91 12.92
N PRO A 173 15.88 -8.58 12.86
CA PRO A 173 15.94 -7.86 11.58
C PRO A 173 17.16 -8.24 10.73
N GLU A 174 18.24 -8.73 11.34
CA GLU A 174 19.46 -9.17 10.63
C GLU A 174 19.20 -10.35 9.68
N ARG A 175 18.10 -11.10 9.87
CA ARG A 175 17.62 -12.11 8.90
C ARG A 175 17.60 -11.59 7.46
N PHE A 176 17.26 -10.31 7.28
CA PHE A 176 17.11 -9.71 5.96
C PHE A 176 18.42 -9.10 5.42
N ALA A 177 19.55 -9.24 6.13
CA ALA A 177 20.83 -8.67 5.72
C ALA A 177 21.33 -9.17 4.36
N GLU A 178 21.03 -10.43 4.03
CA GLU A 178 21.37 -11.01 2.73
C GLU A 178 20.20 -11.00 1.73
N GLY A 179 19.12 -10.30 2.06
CA GLY A 179 17.92 -10.15 1.23
C GLY A 179 16.80 -11.15 1.53
N VAL A 180 15.59 -10.80 1.08
CA VAL A 180 14.35 -11.53 1.35
C VAL A 180 14.39 -13.00 0.90
N LEU A 181 14.96 -13.30 -0.28
CA LEU A 181 14.99 -14.67 -0.79
C LEU A 181 15.80 -15.61 0.12
N LYS A 182 16.92 -15.13 0.67
CA LYS A 182 17.70 -15.94 1.62
C LYS A 182 16.97 -16.08 2.94
N ALA A 183 16.29 -15.03 3.40
CA ALA A 183 15.45 -15.05 4.59
C ALA A 183 14.31 -16.08 4.54
N THR A 184 13.88 -16.49 3.34
CA THR A 184 12.78 -17.44 3.08
C THR A 184 13.23 -18.76 2.44
N LYS A 185 14.48 -19.20 2.64
CA LYS A 185 15.03 -20.46 2.07
C LYS A 185 14.87 -20.56 0.54
N ASN A 186 15.01 -19.44 -0.15
CA ASN A 186 14.80 -19.28 -1.59
C ASN A 186 13.37 -19.56 -2.07
N GLN A 187 12.38 -19.47 -1.18
CA GLN A 187 10.96 -19.58 -1.52
C GLN A 187 10.34 -18.18 -1.73
N VAL A 188 9.38 -18.08 -2.65
CA VAL A 188 8.64 -16.83 -2.90
C VAL A 188 7.48 -16.71 -1.90
N SER A 189 7.83 -16.51 -0.64
CA SER A 189 6.89 -16.56 0.50
C SER A 189 6.76 -15.24 1.26
N PHE A 190 7.39 -14.18 0.74
CA PHE A 190 7.30 -12.81 1.29
C PHE A 190 6.59 -11.91 0.28
N PHE A 191 5.33 -11.59 0.53
CA PHE A 191 4.48 -10.78 -0.36
C PHE A 191 3.59 -9.80 0.41
N PRO A 192 4.15 -8.96 1.31
CA PRO A 192 3.37 -8.00 2.10
C PRO A 192 2.59 -6.99 1.24
N PHE A 193 3.03 -6.77 0.00
CA PHE A 193 2.42 -5.85 -0.97
C PHE A 193 1.57 -6.57 -2.03
N GLY A 194 1.33 -7.87 -1.85
CA GLY A 194 0.73 -8.73 -2.86
C GLY A 194 1.66 -9.01 -4.03
N TRP A 195 1.07 -9.45 -5.15
CA TRP A 195 1.80 -9.84 -6.35
C TRP A 195 0.95 -9.70 -7.61
N GLY A 196 1.62 -9.66 -8.76
CA GLY A 196 1.00 -9.68 -10.08
C GLY A 196 0.30 -8.36 -10.45
N PRO A 197 -0.76 -8.40 -11.29
CA PRO A 197 -1.42 -7.19 -11.82
C PRO A 197 -2.08 -6.28 -10.77
N GLN A 198 -2.27 -6.79 -9.54
CA GLN A 198 -2.87 -6.06 -8.41
C GLN A 198 -1.88 -5.95 -7.24
N VAL A 199 -0.58 -5.84 -7.53
CA VAL A 199 0.43 -5.48 -6.54
C VAL A 199 0.23 -4.04 -6.07
N CYS A 200 0.61 -3.73 -4.83
CA CYS A 200 0.60 -2.37 -4.30
C CYS A 200 1.37 -1.43 -5.24
N ILE A 201 0.78 -0.26 -5.52
CA ILE A 201 1.38 0.79 -6.38
C ILE A 201 2.08 1.89 -5.58
N GLY A 202 1.89 1.91 -4.26
CA GLY A 202 2.48 2.86 -3.33
C GLY A 202 3.80 2.39 -2.73
#